data_AF-A0A397YJF1-F1
#
_entry.id   AF-A0A397YJF1-F1
#
_cell.length_a   1.000
_cell.length_b   1.000
_cell.length_c   1.000
_cell.angle_alpha   90.00
_cell.angle_beta   90.00
_cell.angle_gamma   90.00
#
_symmetry.space_group_name_H-M   'P 1'
#
loop_
_entity.id
_entity.type
_entity.pdbx_description
1 polymer ?
#
loop_
_entity_poly.entity_id
_entity_poly.type
_entity_poly.pdbx_seq_one_letter_code
_entity_poly.pdbx_strand_id
1 'polypeptide(L)'
;MRSNAVVLAAVLCLFLLPPFAVGIRTGPGRITTVNGGRNAFSKLGPFMEAPEYRNGKECASLFDSASPRVLSQLVRSTFPSLSFKVYIFREDTVINLISSSIRQALENPLNYARNYLGDILDRSVDRVIYLDSDVIVVDDITKLWSTELTGTRVIGAPEYCHANFTHYFTSNFWSDPVLPGQISGRTPCYFNTGVMVMDMVRWREGSYREKLEKWMQLQKKMRIYDLGSLPPFLLVFGGNVEAIDHRWNQHGLGGDNIRGSCRSLHPGPVSLLHWSGKGKPWVRLDEKRACPLDHLWEPYDLYKHKIERVKDQALLWFASLSELADD
;
A
#
# COMPACT_ATOMS: atom_id res chain seq x y z
N MET A 1 -7.15 22.82 -9.06
CA MET A 1 -7.80 21.54 -8.71
C MET A 1 -6.81 20.44 -8.99
N ARG A 2 -6.34 19.76 -7.93
CA ARG A 2 -5.39 18.65 -8.01
C ARG A 2 -6.19 17.34 -8.02
N SER A 3 -5.83 16.39 -8.86
CA SER A 3 -6.50 15.09 -8.97
C SER A 3 -5.44 14.03 -9.16
N ASN A 4 -5.11 13.33 -8.09
CA ASN A 4 -4.25 12.14 -8.15
C ASN A 4 -5.16 10.92 -8.34
N ALA A 5 -4.94 10.16 -9.40
CA ALA A 5 -5.77 9.00 -9.71
C ALA A 5 -5.31 7.81 -8.84
N VAL A 6 -6.25 7.17 -8.14
CA VAL A 6 -6.01 5.89 -7.47
C VAL A 6 -6.55 4.82 -8.40
N VAL A 7 -5.67 4.03 -9.02
CA VAL A 7 -6.11 2.83 -9.74
C VAL A 7 -6.54 1.82 -8.70
N LEU A 8 -7.79 1.90 -8.26
CA LEU A 8 -8.46 0.75 -7.68
C LEU A 8 -8.69 -0.23 -8.81
N ALA A 9 -7.90 -1.31 -8.83
CA ALA A 9 -8.27 -2.50 -9.58
C ALA A 9 -9.51 -3.10 -8.92
N ALA A 10 -10.69 -2.61 -9.28
CA ALA A 10 -11.92 -3.35 -9.08
C ALA A 10 -11.87 -4.55 -10.03
N VAL A 11 -11.44 -5.70 -9.52
CA VAL A 11 -11.53 -6.97 -10.25
C VAL A 11 -13.00 -7.34 -10.32
N LEU A 12 -13.71 -6.81 -11.31
CA LEU A 12 -14.99 -7.37 -11.73
C LEU A 12 -14.64 -8.66 -12.49
N CYS A 13 -14.58 -9.78 -11.77
CA CYS A 13 -14.32 -11.10 -12.33
C CYS A 13 -15.38 -11.45 -13.37
N LEU A 14 -14.99 -11.41 -14.65
CA LEU A 14 -15.55 -12.25 -15.70
C LEU A 14 -14.39 -12.93 -16.42
N PHE A 15 -14.23 -14.21 -16.09
CA PHE A 15 -13.51 -15.29 -16.77
C PHE A 15 -11.97 -15.33 -16.78
N LEU A 16 -11.47 -16.45 -16.23
CA LEU A 16 -10.32 -17.26 -16.64
C LEU A 16 -9.02 -16.51 -16.96
N LEU A 17 -8.29 -16.06 -15.94
CA LEU A 17 -6.85 -15.80 -16.07
C LEU A 17 -6.06 -16.36 -14.86
N PRO A 18 -4.82 -16.84 -15.07
CA PRO A 18 -3.92 -17.34 -14.02
C PRO A 18 -3.54 -16.20 -13.04
N PRO A 19 -2.97 -16.51 -11.85
CA PRO A 19 -2.67 -15.49 -10.84
C PRO A 19 -1.79 -14.38 -11.42
N PHE A 20 -2.27 -13.13 -11.34
CA PHE A 20 -1.55 -11.95 -11.78
C PHE A 20 -1.33 -11.00 -10.60
N ALA A 21 -0.13 -10.43 -10.52
CA ALA A 21 0.21 -9.33 -9.62
C ALA A 21 0.32 -8.04 -10.44
N VAL A 22 -0.31 -6.96 -9.97
CA VAL A 22 -0.28 -5.64 -10.64
C VAL A 22 0.71 -4.75 -9.91
N GLY A 23 1.90 -4.56 -10.48
CA GLY A 23 2.84 -3.51 -10.09
C GLY A 23 2.73 -2.34 -11.07
N ILE A 24 2.16 -1.20 -10.68
CA ILE A 24 2.12 0.01 -11.52
C ILE A 24 3.18 1.00 -11.02
N ARG A 25 4.14 1.37 -11.88
CA ARG A 25 5.08 2.48 -11.63
C ARG A 25 5.08 3.45 -12.82
N THR A 26 4.85 4.73 -12.56
CA THR A 26 5.00 5.84 -13.53
C THR A 26 6.36 6.53 -13.34
N GLY A 27 7.04 6.94 -14.42
CA GLY A 27 8.42 7.44 -14.37
C GLY A 27 8.58 8.97 -14.50
N PRO A 28 9.71 9.55 -14.07
CA PRO A 28 10.14 10.90 -14.47
C PRO A 28 11.43 10.90 -15.33
N GLY A 29 11.65 12.00 -16.07
CA GLY A 29 12.82 12.25 -16.91
C GLY A 29 13.93 13.05 -16.22
N ARG A 30 15.18 12.67 -16.56
CA ARG A 30 16.51 13.31 -16.49
C ARG A 30 16.96 14.13 -15.25
N ILE A 31 18.16 13.74 -14.77
CA ILE A 31 18.86 14.11 -13.52
C ILE A 31 19.72 15.38 -13.61
N THR A 32 19.77 16.15 -12.51
CA THR A 32 20.99 16.81 -11.97
C THR A 32 21.05 16.75 -10.42
N THR A 33 22.26 16.58 -9.88
CA THR A 33 22.61 16.24 -8.48
C THR A 33 22.64 17.43 -7.52
N VAL A 34 22.54 17.19 -6.19
CA VAL A 34 23.39 17.75 -5.10
C VAL A 34 23.03 17.17 -3.69
N ASN A 35 24.08 17.05 -2.87
CA ASN A 35 24.34 16.38 -1.58
C ASN A 35 23.47 16.68 -0.33
N GLY A 36 23.45 15.68 0.58
CA GLY A 36 24.02 15.82 1.95
C GLY A 36 23.09 16.05 3.16
N GLY A 37 23.12 15.16 4.17
CA GLY A 37 22.66 15.44 5.54
C GLY A 37 22.25 14.21 6.37
N ARG A 38 22.95 13.95 7.49
CA ARG A 38 22.77 12.83 8.45
C ARG A 38 21.77 13.19 9.57
N ASN A 39 21.01 12.22 10.12
CA ASN A 39 21.18 11.75 11.51
C ASN A 39 20.08 10.78 12.03
N ALA A 40 20.53 10.01 13.02
CA ALA A 40 19.94 8.97 13.86
C ALA A 40 18.49 9.18 14.35
N PHE A 41 17.74 8.08 14.55
CA PHE A 41 17.06 7.72 15.81
C PHE A 41 16.51 6.28 15.71
N SER A 42 17.09 5.39 16.52
CA SER A 42 16.72 3.97 16.68
C SER A 42 16.06 3.79 18.04
N LYS A 43 14.74 3.57 18.07
CA LYS A 43 13.96 2.94 19.16
C LYS A 43 12.46 3.11 18.84
N LEU A 44 11.87 2.14 18.15
CA LEU A 44 10.43 1.81 18.11
C LEU A 44 10.30 0.53 17.25
N GLY A 45 9.49 -0.44 17.72
CA GLY A 45 9.40 -1.80 17.17
C GLY A 45 8.91 -1.89 15.71
N PRO A 46 9.05 -3.06 15.05
CA PRO A 46 9.11 -3.18 13.61
C PRO A 46 7.74 -3.51 12.98
N PHE A 47 6.76 -2.64 13.12
CA PHE A 47 5.52 -2.75 12.33
C PHE A 47 5.10 -1.35 11.90
N MET A 48 5.59 -0.97 10.73
CA MET A 48 5.45 0.38 10.21
C MET A 48 5.06 0.27 8.74
N GLU A 49 3.98 0.94 8.38
CA GLU A 49 3.55 1.08 6.99
C GLU A 49 4.62 1.85 6.20
N ALA A 50 4.63 1.61 4.91
CA ALA A 50 5.70 2.04 4.04
C ALA A 50 5.70 3.54 3.74
N PRO A 51 6.86 4.21 3.74
CA PRO A 51 7.03 5.47 3.02
C PRO A 51 7.01 5.20 1.53
N GLU A 52 6.41 6.10 0.79
CA GLU A 52 6.97 6.50 -0.48
C GLU A 52 8.35 7.12 -0.25
N TYR A 53 9.41 6.37 -0.51
CA TYR A 53 10.65 6.97 -0.96
C TYR A 53 11.03 6.31 -2.29
N ARG A 54 11.19 7.14 -3.33
CA ARG A 54 11.38 6.84 -4.77
C ARG A 54 10.18 6.97 -5.71
N ASN A 55 9.24 7.83 -5.38
CA ASN A 55 9.05 9.00 -6.25
C ASN A 55 10.31 9.84 -6.01
N GLY A 56 11.29 9.87 -6.93
CA GLY A 56 12.61 10.49 -6.67
C GLY A 56 12.48 11.95 -6.20
N LYS A 57 13.58 12.59 -5.78
CA LYS A 57 13.61 14.06 -5.55
C LYS A 57 13.06 14.85 -6.77
N GLU A 58 12.97 14.23 -7.94
CA GLU A 58 12.39 14.73 -9.19
C GLU A 58 10.87 14.50 -9.37
N CYS A 59 10.25 13.57 -8.63
CA CYS A 59 8.78 13.51 -8.57
C CYS A 59 8.20 14.56 -7.62
N ALA A 60 9.04 15.20 -6.81
CA ALA A 60 8.72 16.50 -6.27
C ALA A 60 8.99 17.55 -7.36
N SER A 61 7.91 18.16 -7.88
CA SER A 61 7.88 19.51 -8.48
C SER A 61 8.14 19.74 -9.98
N LEU A 62 8.23 18.73 -10.85
CA LEU A 62 8.22 18.98 -12.30
C LEU A 62 7.13 18.18 -13.03
N PHE A 63 5.95 18.81 -13.11
CA PHE A 63 4.95 18.74 -14.17
C PHE A 63 4.92 17.46 -15.03
N ASP A 64 4.28 16.40 -14.53
CA ASP A 64 3.06 15.90 -15.18
C ASP A 64 2.29 15.03 -14.18
N SER A 65 1.20 15.55 -13.61
CA SER A 65 0.20 14.68 -13.01
C SER A 65 -0.34 13.84 -14.16
N ALA A 66 0.07 12.58 -14.28
CA ALA A 66 -0.51 11.71 -15.29
C ALA A 66 -2.03 11.83 -15.13
N SER A 67 -2.68 12.50 -16.08
CA SER A 67 -4.12 12.67 -16.08
C SER A 67 -4.72 11.28 -15.88
N PRO A 68 -5.87 11.13 -15.20
CA PRO A 68 -6.59 9.86 -15.15
C PRO A 68 -6.68 9.17 -16.52
N ARG A 69 -6.70 9.96 -17.60
CA ARG A 69 -6.57 9.51 -18.99
C ARG A 69 -5.22 8.87 -19.32
N VAL A 70 -4.10 9.53 -19.00
CA VAL A 70 -2.73 9.01 -19.21
C VAL A 70 -2.52 7.72 -18.44
N LEU A 71 -2.95 7.68 -17.16
CA LEU A 71 -2.83 6.47 -16.35
C LEU A 71 -3.69 5.33 -16.90
N SER A 72 -4.93 5.62 -17.30
CA SER A 72 -5.80 4.63 -17.94
C SER A 72 -5.22 4.12 -19.27
N GLN A 73 -4.64 5.00 -20.09
CA GLN A 73 -3.96 4.60 -21.33
C GLN A 73 -2.75 3.71 -21.04
N LEU A 74 -1.92 4.08 -20.05
CA LEU A 74 -0.75 3.29 -19.67
C LEU A 74 -1.14 1.88 -19.21
N VAL A 75 -2.11 1.77 -18.30
CA VAL A 75 -2.58 0.47 -17.79
C VAL A 75 -3.20 -0.36 -18.91
N ARG A 76 -4.04 0.22 -19.78
CA ARG A 76 -4.59 -0.48 -20.97
C ARG A 76 -3.50 -0.96 -21.92
N SER A 77 -2.48 -0.15 -22.17
CA SER A 77 -1.38 -0.50 -23.07
C SER A 77 -0.49 -1.60 -22.51
N THR A 78 -0.33 -1.66 -21.18
CA THR A 78 0.52 -2.64 -20.51
C THR A 78 -0.22 -3.95 -20.27
N PHE A 79 -1.52 -3.88 -19.97
CA PHE A 79 -2.37 -5.02 -19.66
C PHE A 79 -3.63 -4.99 -20.55
N PRO A 80 -3.52 -5.33 -21.84
CA PRO A 80 -4.62 -5.19 -22.81
C PRO A 80 -5.83 -6.06 -22.48
N SER A 81 -5.62 -7.19 -21.81
CA SER A 81 -6.69 -8.11 -21.40
C SER A 81 -7.33 -7.73 -20.05
N LEU A 82 -6.79 -6.74 -19.33
CA LEU A 82 -7.32 -6.33 -18.04
C LEU A 82 -8.53 -5.42 -18.25
N SER A 83 -9.69 -5.87 -17.78
CA SER A 83 -10.85 -4.99 -17.60
C SER A 83 -10.68 -4.21 -16.30
N PHE A 84 -10.75 -2.88 -16.37
CA PHE A 84 -10.64 -2.04 -15.18
C PHE A 84 -11.34 -0.70 -15.36
N LYS A 85 -11.64 -0.07 -14.22
CA LYS A 85 -12.10 1.31 -14.11
C LYS A 85 -11.18 2.06 -13.15
N VAL A 86 -10.74 3.24 -13.55
CA VAL A 86 -9.91 4.11 -12.69
C VAL A 86 -10.82 5.05 -11.91
N TYR A 87 -10.63 5.09 -10.60
CA TYR A 87 -11.27 6.05 -9.73
C TYR A 87 -10.26 7.11 -9.29
N ILE A 88 -10.71 8.30 -8.95
CA ILE A 88 -9.81 9.39 -8.56
C ILE A 88 -10.01 9.67 -7.10
N PHE A 89 -8.93 9.62 -6.34
CA PHE A 89 -8.92 10.08 -4.96
C PHE A 89 -8.41 11.51 -4.92
N ARG A 90 -9.24 12.43 -4.46
CA ARG A 90 -8.82 13.83 -4.36
C ARG A 90 -8.21 14.06 -2.99
N GLU A 91 -6.92 14.37 -2.95
CA GLU A 91 -6.16 14.51 -1.70
C GLU A 91 -6.69 15.61 -0.77
N ASP A 92 -7.34 16.63 -1.34
CA ASP A 92 -7.97 17.72 -0.61
C ASP A 92 -9.06 17.24 0.36
N THR A 93 -9.63 16.05 0.14
CA THR A 93 -10.64 15.47 1.05
C THR A 93 -10.06 15.10 2.40
N VAL A 94 -8.76 14.79 2.49
CA VAL A 94 -8.13 14.27 3.71
C VAL A 94 -6.99 15.14 4.22
N ILE A 95 -6.36 15.97 3.37
CA ILE A 95 -5.12 16.68 3.71
C ILE A 95 -5.23 17.50 5.00
N ASN A 96 -6.39 18.08 5.29
CA ASN A 96 -6.64 18.88 6.49
C ASN A 96 -6.85 18.04 7.76
N LEU A 97 -7.02 16.72 7.63
CA LEU A 97 -7.22 15.79 8.74
C LEU A 97 -5.93 15.06 9.14
N ILE A 98 -4.89 15.12 8.30
CA ILE A 98 -3.62 14.45 8.56
C ILE A 98 -2.82 15.25 9.60
N SER A 99 -2.38 14.55 10.64
CA SER A 99 -1.45 15.07 11.64
C SER A 99 -0.01 14.72 11.29
N SER A 100 0.94 15.48 11.82
CA SER A 100 2.34 15.09 11.77
C SER A 100 2.51 13.68 12.35
N SER A 101 3.34 12.87 11.70
CA SER A 101 3.63 11.49 12.09
C SER A 101 5.09 11.38 12.47
N ILE A 102 5.50 10.29 13.13
CA ILE A 102 6.93 10.02 13.38
C ILE A 102 7.77 9.93 12.10
N ARG A 103 7.09 9.80 10.94
CA ARG A 103 7.69 9.78 9.62
C ARG A 103 6.82 10.56 8.66
N GLN A 104 7.43 11.52 7.96
CA GLN A 104 6.75 12.39 7.01
C GLN A 104 5.99 11.63 5.92
N ALA A 105 6.50 10.47 5.48
CA ALA A 105 5.81 9.72 4.42
C ALA A 105 4.50 9.04 4.87
N LEU A 106 4.27 8.91 6.18
CA LEU A 106 2.98 8.47 6.71
C LEU A 106 1.92 9.58 6.61
N GLU A 107 2.34 10.79 6.27
CA GLU A 107 1.49 11.96 6.06
C GLU A 107 1.01 12.08 4.60
N ASN A 108 1.42 11.18 3.71
CA ASN A 108 0.93 11.17 2.34
C ASN A 108 -0.59 10.88 2.33
N PRO A 109 -1.43 11.75 1.73
CA PRO A 109 -2.87 11.53 1.57
C PRO A 109 -3.26 10.16 1.01
N LEU A 110 -2.47 9.58 0.11
CA LEU A 110 -2.74 8.27 -0.49
C LEU A 110 -2.82 7.13 0.54
N ASN A 111 -2.10 7.23 1.67
CA ASN A 111 -2.20 6.25 2.77
C ASN A 111 -3.59 6.22 3.42
N TYR A 112 -4.42 7.25 3.18
CA TYR A 112 -5.76 7.39 3.72
C TYR A 112 -6.83 7.14 2.67
N ALA A 113 -6.48 6.89 1.39
CA ALA A 113 -7.44 6.68 0.31
C ALA A 113 -8.45 5.57 0.63
N ARG A 114 -8.00 4.52 1.34
CA ARG A 114 -8.85 3.41 1.82
C ARG A 114 -10.01 3.84 2.72
N ASN A 115 -9.91 4.97 3.42
CA ASN A 115 -10.99 5.51 4.25
C ASN A 115 -12.19 5.98 3.41
N TYR A 116 -11.94 6.30 2.14
CA TYR A 116 -12.88 6.96 1.25
C TYR A 116 -13.44 6.03 0.16
N LEU A 117 -13.16 4.73 0.21
CA LEU A 117 -13.64 3.77 -0.81
C LEU A 117 -15.17 3.78 -0.96
N GLY A 118 -15.89 3.91 0.16
CA GLY A 118 -17.35 4.03 0.16
C GLY A 118 -17.90 5.30 -0.52
N ASP A 119 -17.07 6.30 -0.76
CA ASP A 119 -17.46 7.52 -1.49
C ASP A 119 -16.94 7.54 -2.93
N ILE A 120 -15.74 6.97 -3.12
CA ILE A 120 -15.03 6.97 -4.39
C ILE A 120 -15.64 5.96 -5.37
N LEU A 121 -15.99 4.77 -4.88
CA LEU A 121 -16.49 3.68 -5.71
C LEU A 121 -17.96 3.88 -6.04
N ASP A 122 -18.36 3.43 -7.25
CA ASP A 122 -19.76 3.43 -7.67
C ASP A 122 -20.64 2.77 -6.59
N ARG A 123 -21.87 3.27 -6.45
CA ARG A 123 -22.82 2.79 -5.43
C ARG A 123 -23.20 1.32 -5.60
N SER A 124 -23.09 0.78 -6.82
CA SER A 124 -23.34 -0.63 -7.13
C SER A 124 -22.19 -1.57 -6.75
N VAL A 125 -21.07 -1.05 -6.21
CA VAL A 125 -19.97 -1.88 -5.71
C VAL A 125 -20.25 -2.22 -4.26
N ASP A 126 -20.61 -3.48 -4.01
CA ASP A 126 -21.03 -3.97 -2.70
C ASP A 126 -19.89 -4.63 -1.90
N ARG A 127 -18.83 -5.07 -2.57
CA ARG A 127 -17.68 -5.73 -1.92
C ARG A 127 -16.38 -5.37 -2.62
N VAL A 128 -15.30 -5.28 -1.85
CA VAL A 128 -13.95 -4.95 -2.31
C VAL A 128 -12.92 -5.85 -1.63
N ILE A 129 -11.89 -6.27 -2.38
CA ILE A 129 -10.59 -6.63 -1.80
C ILE A 129 -9.68 -5.42 -1.95
N TYR A 130 -9.21 -4.89 -0.84
CA TYR A 130 -8.19 -3.84 -0.80
C TYR A 130 -6.81 -4.47 -0.72
N LEU A 131 -5.89 -4.03 -1.57
CA LEU A 131 -4.49 -4.44 -1.62
C LEU A 131 -3.60 -3.19 -1.68
N ASP A 132 -2.57 -3.12 -0.84
CA ASP A 132 -1.51 -2.13 -0.98
C ASP A 132 -0.70 -2.39 -2.27
N SER A 133 -0.04 -1.35 -2.79
CA SER A 133 0.67 -1.42 -4.09
C SER A 133 1.97 -2.23 -4.07
N ASP A 134 2.42 -2.66 -2.89
CA ASP A 134 3.69 -3.33 -2.63
C ASP A 134 3.49 -4.80 -2.19
N VAL A 135 2.49 -5.43 -2.82
CA VAL A 135 2.15 -6.84 -2.61
C VAL A 135 2.38 -7.67 -3.87
N ILE A 136 2.58 -8.97 -3.69
CA ILE A 136 2.50 -9.98 -4.75
C ILE A 136 1.53 -11.05 -4.32
N VAL A 137 0.49 -11.28 -5.12
CA VAL A 137 -0.45 -12.38 -4.95
C VAL A 137 0.11 -13.60 -5.68
N VAL A 138 0.28 -14.73 -4.99
CA VAL A 138 0.86 -15.97 -5.53
C VAL A 138 -0.12 -17.14 -5.55
N ASP A 139 -1.37 -16.91 -5.19
CA ASP A 139 -2.47 -17.88 -5.16
C ASP A 139 -3.72 -17.29 -5.83
N ASP A 140 -4.76 -18.09 -6.01
CA ASP A 140 -6.03 -17.66 -6.60
C ASP A 140 -6.79 -16.71 -5.66
N ILE A 141 -6.83 -15.43 -6.02
CA ILE A 141 -7.48 -14.34 -5.25
C ILE A 141 -8.97 -14.56 -5.01
N THR A 142 -9.65 -15.41 -5.81
CA THR A 142 -11.06 -15.73 -5.60
C THR A 142 -11.31 -16.46 -4.29
N LYS A 143 -10.30 -17.16 -3.76
CA LYS A 143 -10.34 -17.77 -2.42
C LYS A 143 -10.43 -16.71 -1.33
N LEU A 144 -9.69 -15.61 -1.45
CA LEU A 144 -9.82 -14.46 -0.55
C LEU A 144 -11.18 -13.79 -0.70
N TRP A 145 -11.65 -13.60 -1.95
CA TRP A 145 -12.97 -13.03 -2.25
C TRP A 145 -14.11 -13.79 -1.59
N SER A 146 -13.99 -15.12 -1.53
CA SER A 146 -15.00 -16.03 -0.98
C SER A 146 -15.06 -16.02 0.54
N THR A 147 -14.20 -15.25 1.22
CA THR A 147 -14.30 -15.03 2.67
C THR A 147 -15.67 -14.47 3.02
N GLU A 148 -16.36 -15.14 3.94
CA GLU A 148 -17.63 -14.67 4.49
C GLU A 148 -17.37 -13.72 5.66
N LEU A 149 -17.98 -12.53 5.63
CA LEU A 149 -17.91 -11.57 6.74
C LEU A 149 -19.09 -11.79 7.68
N THR A 150 -18.86 -12.52 8.78
CA THR A 150 -19.91 -13.01 9.66
C THR A 150 -20.45 -11.94 10.61
N GLY A 151 -21.73 -12.06 11.00
CA GLY A 151 -22.37 -11.16 11.96
C GLY A 151 -22.36 -9.71 11.49
N THR A 152 -21.88 -8.79 12.35
CA THR A 152 -21.81 -7.34 12.09
C THR A 152 -20.44 -6.88 11.57
N ARG A 153 -19.57 -7.80 11.15
CA ARG A 153 -18.23 -7.47 10.66
C ARG A 153 -18.33 -6.80 9.30
N VAL A 154 -17.55 -5.74 9.13
CA VAL A 154 -17.53 -4.91 7.90
C VAL A 154 -16.25 -5.12 7.11
N ILE A 155 -15.19 -5.56 7.80
CA ILE A 155 -13.93 -5.91 7.18
C ILE A 155 -13.46 -7.29 7.66
N GLY A 156 -12.70 -7.96 6.82
CA GLY A 156 -11.90 -9.13 7.16
C GLY A 156 -10.44 -8.90 6.84
N ALA A 157 -9.55 -9.33 7.72
CA ALA A 157 -8.11 -9.19 7.57
C ALA A 157 -7.37 -10.24 8.41
N PRO A 158 -6.11 -10.57 8.08
CA PRO A 158 -5.28 -11.37 8.97
C PRO A 158 -4.97 -10.67 10.29
N GLU A 159 -5.37 -11.29 11.41
CA GLU A 159 -5.18 -10.77 12.76
C GLU A 159 -3.95 -11.39 13.44
N TYR A 160 -3.06 -10.55 14.00
CA TYR A 160 -1.85 -10.96 14.73
C TYR A 160 -1.97 -10.59 16.20
N CYS A 161 -2.72 -11.39 16.95
CA CYS A 161 -3.01 -11.17 18.37
C CYS A 161 -1.78 -11.26 19.29
N HIS A 162 -0.64 -11.75 18.80
CA HIS A 162 0.62 -11.76 19.55
C HIS A 162 1.29 -10.38 19.62
N ALA A 163 0.89 -9.43 18.76
CA ALA A 163 1.42 -8.08 18.80
C ALA A 163 0.83 -7.30 19.98
N ASN A 164 1.66 -6.52 20.68
CA ASN A 164 1.19 -5.68 21.77
C ASN A 164 0.37 -4.51 21.22
N PHE A 165 -0.96 -4.60 21.32
CA PHE A 165 -1.90 -3.59 20.86
C PHE A 165 -1.64 -2.20 21.50
N THR A 166 -1.14 -2.17 22.73
CA THR A 166 -0.85 -0.95 23.47
C THR A 166 0.20 -0.07 22.78
N HIS A 167 1.12 -0.67 22.01
CA HIS A 167 2.20 0.06 21.33
C HIS A 167 1.72 0.94 20.15
N TYR A 168 0.48 0.80 19.71
CA TYR A 168 -0.06 1.60 18.60
C TYR A 168 -0.63 2.95 19.03
N PHE A 169 -0.66 3.23 20.34
CA PHE A 169 -1.22 4.45 20.94
C PHE A 169 -0.24 5.05 21.95
N THR A 170 -0.27 6.38 22.09
CA THR A 170 0.60 7.12 23.01
C THR A 170 0.12 7.03 24.45
N SER A 171 0.96 7.46 25.41
CA SER A 171 0.55 7.62 26.81
C SER A 171 -0.68 8.51 26.95
N ASN A 172 -0.83 9.55 26.12
CA ASN A 172 -1.98 10.46 26.15
C ASN A 172 -3.30 9.73 25.90
N PHE A 173 -3.31 8.73 25.01
CA PHE A 173 -4.49 7.90 24.79
C PHE A 173 -4.83 7.07 26.04
N TRP A 174 -3.83 6.39 26.61
CA TRP A 174 -4.04 5.46 27.72
C TRP A 174 -4.33 6.14 29.06
N SER A 175 -3.84 7.37 29.26
CA SER A 175 -4.11 8.16 30.45
C SER A 175 -5.45 8.89 30.42
N ASP A 176 -6.11 8.97 29.25
CA ASP A 176 -7.40 9.64 29.14
C ASP A 176 -8.52 8.80 29.79
N PRO A 177 -9.42 9.39 30.58
CA PRO A 177 -10.46 8.64 31.29
C PRO A 177 -11.57 8.07 30.38
N VAL A 178 -11.69 8.54 29.14
CA VAL A 178 -12.78 8.22 28.21
C VAL A 178 -12.29 7.42 27.00
N LEU A 179 -11.12 7.75 26.43
CA LEU A 179 -10.67 7.18 25.14
C LEU A 179 -10.46 5.67 25.17
N PRO A 180 -9.77 5.07 26.16
CA PRO A 180 -9.63 3.61 26.25
C PRO A 180 -10.99 2.91 26.39
N GLY A 181 -11.97 3.58 27.00
CA GLY A 181 -13.35 3.12 27.12
C GLY A 181 -14.03 2.78 25.78
N GLN A 182 -13.58 3.38 24.67
CA GLN A 182 -14.14 3.12 23.33
C GLN A 182 -13.80 1.73 22.78
N ILE A 183 -12.73 1.10 23.29
CA ILE A 183 -12.30 -0.26 22.92
C ILE A 183 -12.51 -1.26 24.06
N SER A 184 -12.96 -0.81 25.24
CA SER A 184 -13.31 -1.66 26.38
C SER A 184 -14.42 -2.65 26.02
N GLY A 185 -14.29 -3.88 26.50
CA GLY A 185 -15.22 -4.98 26.20
C GLY A 185 -14.97 -5.68 24.86
N ARG A 186 -13.98 -5.23 24.10
CA ARG A 186 -13.45 -5.95 22.93
C ARG A 186 -12.14 -6.64 23.31
N THR A 187 -11.78 -7.66 22.56
CA THR A 187 -10.43 -8.26 22.55
C THR A 187 -9.71 -7.84 21.27
N PRO A 188 -9.20 -6.60 21.18
CA PRO A 188 -8.62 -6.10 19.93
C PRO A 188 -7.27 -6.76 19.64
N CYS A 189 -7.14 -7.29 18.44
CA CYS A 189 -5.86 -7.72 17.88
C CYS A 189 -5.34 -6.70 16.89
N TYR A 190 -4.01 -6.66 16.71
CA TYR A 190 -3.43 -5.95 15.57
C TYR A 190 -3.82 -6.67 14.28
N PHE A 191 -4.16 -5.90 13.25
CA PHE A 191 -4.22 -6.37 11.89
C PHE A 191 -3.55 -5.33 11.00
N ASN A 192 -2.94 -5.79 9.90
CA ASN A 192 -2.39 -4.91 8.90
C ASN A 192 -3.50 -4.47 7.93
N THR A 193 -3.54 -3.18 7.58
CA THR A 193 -4.56 -2.59 6.71
C THR A 193 -4.24 -2.68 5.21
N GLY A 194 -3.16 -3.36 4.83
CA GLY A 194 -2.72 -3.47 3.44
C GLY A 194 -3.37 -4.62 2.66
N VAL A 195 -4.09 -5.51 3.35
CA VAL A 195 -4.90 -6.56 2.73
C VAL A 195 -6.19 -6.69 3.52
N MET A 196 -7.33 -6.37 2.90
CA MET A 196 -8.64 -6.45 3.54
C MET A 196 -9.73 -6.90 2.57
N VAL A 197 -10.66 -7.72 3.03
CA VAL A 197 -11.98 -7.89 2.39
C VAL A 197 -12.94 -6.90 3.06
N MET A 198 -13.69 -6.13 2.28
CA MET A 198 -14.53 -5.06 2.80
C MET A 198 -15.95 -5.16 2.23
N ASP A 199 -16.95 -5.11 3.10
CA ASP A 199 -18.36 -4.97 2.75
C ASP A 199 -18.68 -3.48 2.55
N MET A 200 -18.89 -3.08 1.30
CA MET A 200 -19.14 -1.68 0.92
C MET A 200 -20.57 -1.22 1.19
N VAL A 201 -21.51 -2.15 1.36
CA VAL A 201 -22.87 -1.82 1.77
C VAL A 201 -22.84 -1.41 3.25
N ARG A 202 -22.37 -2.30 4.11
CA ARG A 202 -22.23 -2.05 5.56
C ARG A 202 -21.28 -0.90 5.86
N TRP A 203 -20.23 -0.72 5.06
CA TRP A 203 -19.32 0.42 5.19
C TRP A 203 -20.03 1.76 5.02
N ARG A 204 -20.87 1.88 3.99
CA ARG A 204 -21.62 3.11 3.68
C ARG A 204 -22.75 3.33 4.69
N GLU A 205 -23.53 2.29 4.99
CA GLU A 205 -24.62 2.35 5.98
C GLU A 205 -24.11 2.69 7.38
N GLY A 206 -22.94 2.16 7.75
CA GLY A 206 -22.34 2.37 9.05
C GLY A 206 -21.52 3.65 9.19
N SER A 207 -21.47 4.51 8.15
CA SER A 207 -20.70 5.77 8.15
C SER A 207 -19.26 5.58 8.66
N TYR A 208 -18.57 4.56 8.14
CA TYR A 208 -17.25 4.18 8.63
C TYR A 208 -16.16 5.19 8.28
N ARG A 209 -16.33 5.93 7.18
CA ARG A 209 -15.48 7.09 6.86
C ARG A 209 -15.51 8.11 7.99
N GLU A 210 -16.69 8.54 8.42
CA GLU A 210 -16.88 9.55 9.46
C GLU A 210 -16.32 9.08 10.81
N LYS A 211 -16.47 7.79 11.12
CA LYS A 211 -15.88 7.17 12.32
C LYS A 211 -14.34 7.25 12.30
N LEU A 212 -13.71 6.99 11.15
CA LEU A 212 -12.26 7.12 10.99
C LEU A 212 -11.82 8.59 11.09
N GLU A 213 -12.51 9.49 10.41
CA GLU A 213 -12.19 10.93 10.44
C GLU A 213 -12.32 11.52 11.85
N LYS A 214 -13.29 11.07 12.66
CA LYS A 214 -13.42 11.48 14.07
C LYS A 214 -12.14 11.20 14.86
N TRP A 215 -11.53 10.03 14.66
CA TRP A 215 -10.26 9.69 15.31
C TRP A 215 -9.09 10.52 14.78
N MET A 216 -9.08 10.80 13.48
CA MET A 216 -8.06 11.69 12.87
C MET A 216 -8.18 13.13 13.41
N GLN A 217 -9.39 13.65 13.59
CA GLN A 217 -9.63 14.96 14.21
C GLN A 217 -9.17 14.99 15.67
N LEU A 218 -9.44 13.94 16.43
CA LEU A 218 -8.99 13.83 17.81
C LEU A 218 -7.47 13.77 17.91
N GLN A 219 -6.84 13.02 17.00
CA GLN A 219 -5.39 12.95 16.87
C GLN A 219 -4.74 14.33 16.70
N LYS A 220 -5.34 15.22 15.90
CA LYS A 220 -4.83 16.61 15.74
C LYS A 220 -4.83 17.40 17.04
N LYS A 221 -5.73 17.10 17.97
CA LYS A 221 -5.91 17.84 19.23
C LYS A 221 -5.07 17.27 20.37
N MET A 222 -4.96 15.93 20.45
CA MET A 222 -4.44 15.25 21.64
C MET A 222 -3.19 14.39 21.41
N ARG A 223 -2.83 14.12 20.14
CA ARG A 223 -1.69 13.27 19.77
C ARG A 223 -1.74 11.89 20.46
N ILE A 224 -2.76 11.12 20.13
CA ILE A 224 -3.12 9.82 20.74
C ILE A 224 -2.41 8.61 20.08
N TYR A 225 -1.76 8.80 18.94
CA TYR A 225 -0.91 7.79 18.29
C TYR A 225 0.21 8.46 17.48
N ASP A 226 1.24 7.69 17.09
CA ASP A 226 2.42 8.21 16.39
C ASP A 226 2.51 7.81 14.91
N LEU A 227 1.72 6.81 14.51
CA LEU A 227 1.66 6.25 13.15
C LEU A 227 0.70 7.05 12.25
N GLY A 228 0.60 6.61 10.99
CA GLY A 228 -0.27 7.21 9.97
C GLY A 228 -1.72 6.78 10.07
N SER A 229 -2.25 6.17 9.00
CA SER A 229 -3.67 5.82 8.86
C SER A 229 -4.09 4.53 9.58
N LEU A 230 -3.15 3.70 10.08
CA LEU A 230 -3.45 2.45 10.77
C LEU A 230 -4.21 2.61 12.11
N PRO A 231 -3.79 3.46 13.07
CA PRO A 231 -4.43 3.48 14.40
C PRO A 231 -5.94 3.80 14.39
N PRO A 232 -6.47 4.71 13.54
CA PRO A 232 -7.91 4.86 13.37
C PRO A 232 -8.64 3.55 13.00
N PHE A 233 -8.05 2.71 12.14
CA PHE A 233 -8.62 1.39 11.84
C PHE A 233 -8.64 0.48 13.06
N LEU A 234 -7.55 0.45 13.82
CA LEU A 234 -7.46 -0.36 15.04
C LEU A 234 -8.52 0.08 16.08
N LEU A 235 -8.79 1.38 16.21
CA LEU A 235 -9.81 1.91 17.12
C LEU A 235 -11.23 1.59 16.64
N VAL A 236 -11.49 1.66 15.34
CA VAL A 236 -12.83 1.44 14.79
C VAL A 236 -13.16 -0.05 14.72
N PHE A 237 -12.23 -0.87 14.24
CA PHE A 237 -12.48 -2.28 13.88
C PHE A 237 -11.84 -3.29 14.82
N GLY A 238 -10.85 -2.93 15.64
CA GLY A 238 -10.18 -3.87 16.55
C GLY A 238 -11.19 -4.65 17.40
N GLY A 239 -11.10 -5.99 17.33
CA GLY A 239 -12.03 -6.90 18.01
C GLY A 239 -13.37 -7.13 17.30
N ASN A 240 -13.56 -6.53 16.12
CA ASN A 240 -14.72 -6.72 15.23
C ASN A 240 -14.26 -6.83 13.75
N VAL A 241 -13.20 -7.61 13.54
CA VAL A 241 -12.67 -7.99 12.23
C VAL A 241 -13.03 -9.46 11.97
N GLU A 242 -13.28 -9.83 10.72
CA GLU A 242 -13.33 -11.25 10.33
C GLU A 242 -11.90 -11.77 10.19
N ALA A 243 -11.57 -12.81 10.96
CA ALA A 243 -10.22 -13.36 10.97
C ALA A 243 -9.95 -14.10 9.66
N ILE A 244 -8.98 -13.60 8.89
CA ILE A 244 -8.52 -14.24 7.65
C ILE A 244 -7.21 -14.99 7.91
N ASP A 245 -7.03 -16.14 7.25
CA ASP A 245 -5.79 -16.93 7.33
C ASP A 245 -4.56 -16.07 6.98
N HIS A 246 -3.50 -16.20 7.79
CA HIS A 246 -2.24 -15.45 7.66
C HIS A 246 -1.51 -15.67 6.33
N ARG A 247 -1.83 -16.72 5.57
CA ARG A 247 -1.36 -16.92 4.19
C ARG A 247 -1.61 -15.71 3.29
N TRP A 248 -2.67 -14.94 3.58
CA TRP A 248 -3.11 -13.81 2.77
C TRP A 248 -2.39 -12.51 3.07
N ASN A 249 -1.46 -12.47 4.03
CA ASN A 249 -0.68 -11.28 4.27
C ASN A 249 0.67 -11.61 4.93
N GLN A 250 1.65 -12.07 4.16
CA GLN A 250 3.02 -12.22 4.66
C GLN A 250 3.69 -10.84 4.78
N HIS A 251 3.22 -10.06 5.75
CA HIS A 251 3.62 -8.67 5.96
C HIS A 251 4.97 -8.55 6.67
N GLY A 252 5.56 -7.37 6.58
CA GLY A 252 6.81 -7.01 7.25
C GLY A 252 8.06 -7.27 6.41
N LEU A 253 7.92 -7.68 5.14
CA LEU A 253 9.08 -7.93 4.27
C LEU A 253 9.87 -6.65 3.96
N GLY A 254 9.26 -5.48 4.17
CA GLY A 254 9.91 -4.18 4.09
C GLY A 254 10.44 -3.65 5.43
N GLY A 255 10.51 -4.44 6.50
CA GLY A 255 11.04 -3.99 7.80
C GLY A 255 12.46 -3.39 7.73
N ASP A 256 12.82 -2.54 8.71
CA ASP A 256 14.18 -2.01 8.84
C ASP A 256 15.14 -3.13 9.23
N ASN A 257 15.96 -3.54 8.27
CA ASN A 257 17.09 -4.43 8.50
C ASN A 257 18.14 -3.68 9.34
N ILE A 258 18.11 -3.80 10.67
CA ILE A 258 19.29 -3.45 11.47
C ILE A 258 20.41 -4.38 10.98
N ARG A 259 21.38 -3.84 10.23
CA ARG A 259 22.53 -4.57 9.67
C ARG A 259 22.15 -5.92 9.02
N GLY A 260 21.47 -5.86 7.86
CA GLY A 260 21.40 -7.02 6.96
C GLY A 260 20.46 -8.16 7.37
N SER A 261 19.66 -8.05 8.44
CA SER A 261 18.65 -9.07 8.74
C SER A 261 17.41 -8.89 7.86
N CYS A 262 17.26 -9.76 6.86
CA CYS A 262 16.04 -9.88 6.09
C CYS A 262 15.00 -10.68 6.87
N ARG A 263 13.76 -10.20 6.93
CA ARG A 263 12.67 -10.91 7.60
C ARG A 263 12.31 -12.18 6.82
N SER A 264 12.14 -13.30 7.53
CA SER A 264 11.59 -14.54 6.96
C SER A 264 10.08 -14.45 6.78
N LEU A 265 9.52 -15.37 6.00
CA LEU A 265 8.07 -15.59 5.96
C LEU A 265 7.56 -16.04 7.33
N HIS A 266 6.29 -15.75 7.59
CA HIS A 266 5.57 -16.33 8.73
C HIS A 266 5.38 -17.83 8.48
N PRO A 267 5.29 -18.67 9.53
CA PRO A 267 5.04 -20.09 9.36
C PRO A 267 3.73 -20.36 8.63
N GLY A 268 3.71 -21.41 7.81
CA GLY A 268 2.51 -21.88 7.12
C GLY A 268 2.49 -21.60 5.62
N PRO A 269 1.34 -21.84 4.97
CA PRO A 269 1.17 -21.63 3.54
C PRO A 269 1.20 -20.14 3.18
N VAL A 270 1.54 -19.85 1.93
CA VAL A 270 1.75 -18.48 1.43
C VAL A 270 0.88 -18.26 0.20
N SER A 271 -0.01 -17.27 0.29
CA SER A 271 -0.88 -16.85 -0.81
C SER A 271 -0.63 -15.39 -1.22
N LEU A 272 -0.03 -14.57 -0.35
CA LEU A 272 0.32 -13.18 -0.64
C LEU A 272 1.56 -12.72 0.14
N LEU A 273 2.49 -12.09 -0.56
CA LEU A 273 3.71 -11.46 -0.03
C LEU A 273 3.53 -9.94 0.08
N HIS A 274 3.94 -9.33 1.19
CA HIS A 274 3.71 -7.90 1.42
C HIS A 274 4.94 -7.19 1.99
N TRP A 275 5.49 -6.25 1.22
CA TRP A 275 6.64 -5.41 1.59
C TRP A 275 6.29 -4.21 2.48
N SER A 276 5.35 -4.42 3.41
CA SER A 276 5.00 -3.42 4.41
C SER A 276 6.25 -3.01 5.20
N GLY A 277 6.54 -1.71 5.26
CA GLY A 277 7.78 -1.21 5.85
C GLY A 277 8.57 -0.31 4.91
N LYS A 278 9.74 0.12 5.39
CA LYS A 278 10.63 1.03 4.66
C LYS A 278 11.23 0.34 3.43
N GLY A 279 11.83 -0.84 3.61
CA GLY A 279 12.59 -1.54 2.58
C GLY A 279 11.73 -2.01 1.42
N LYS A 280 11.72 -1.25 0.32
CA LYS A 280 11.03 -1.64 -0.91
C LYS A 280 11.86 -2.57 -1.76
N PRO A 281 11.27 -3.62 -2.37
CA PRO A 281 12.02 -4.61 -3.11
C PRO A 281 12.72 -3.96 -4.31
N TRP A 282 12.02 -3.13 -5.09
CA TRP A 282 12.62 -2.39 -6.22
C TRP A 282 13.78 -1.48 -5.79
N VAL A 283 13.65 -0.80 -4.64
CA VAL A 283 14.74 0.04 -4.11
C VAL A 283 15.94 -0.82 -3.74
N ARG A 284 15.72 -1.92 -3.02
CA ARG A 284 16.80 -2.80 -2.55
C ARG A 284 17.47 -3.52 -3.71
N LEU A 285 16.73 -3.90 -4.75
CA LEU A 285 17.25 -4.42 -6.01
C LEU A 285 18.12 -3.38 -6.74
N ASP A 286 17.61 -2.16 -6.94
CA ASP A 286 18.34 -1.06 -7.58
C ASP A 286 19.65 -0.73 -6.86
N GLU A 287 19.64 -0.75 -5.52
CA GLU A 287 20.80 -0.45 -4.68
C GLU A 287 21.77 -1.63 -4.54
N LYS A 288 21.47 -2.80 -5.14
CA LYS A 288 22.23 -4.06 -4.98
C LYS A 288 22.34 -4.51 -3.51
N ARG A 289 21.27 -4.32 -2.75
CA ARG A 289 21.13 -4.67 -1.31
C ARG A 289 19.89 -5.54 -1.08
N ALA A 290 19.53 -6.33 -2.07
CA ALA A 290 18.32 -7.14 -2.08
C ALA A 290 18.30 -8.15 -0.93
N CYS A 291 17.15 -8.28 -0.29
CA CYS A 291 16.83 -9.45 0.51
C CYS A 291 16.50 -10.64 -0.40
N PRO A 292 16.68 -11.89 0.04
CA PRO A 292 16.39 -13.06 -0.79
C PRO A 292 14.99 -13.04 -1.42
N LEU A 293 13.97 -12.60 -0.66
CA LEU A 293 12.60 -12.51 -1.15
C LEU A 293 12.37 -11.38 -2.16
N ASP A 294 13.20 -10.33 -2.19
CA ASP A 294 13.04 -9.21 -3.13
C ASP A 294 13.14 -9.66 -4.59
N HIS A 295 13.90 -10.71 -4.86
CA HIS A 295 14.00 -11.29 -6.20
C HIS A 295 12.68 -11.87 -6.71
N LEU A 296 11.72 -12.15 -5.82
CA LEU A 296 10.36 -12.53 -6.25
C LEU A 296 9.60 -11.35 -6.87
N TRP A 297 10.00 -10.11 -6.60
CA TRP A 297 9.44 -8.91 -7.23
C TRP A 297 10.00 -8.67 -8.64
N GLU A 298 11.25 -9.07 -8.88
CA GLU A 298 12.00 -8.73 -10.08
C GLU A 298 11.29 -9.08 -11.40
N PRO A 299 10.64 -10.25 -11.58
CA PRO A 299 9.90 -10.57 -12.80
C PRO A 299 8.70 -9.66 -13.07
N TYR A 300 8.18 -8.99 -12.03
CA TYR A 300 7.02 -8.10 -12.10
C TYR A 300 7.42 -6.62 -12.21
N ASP A 301 8.72 -6.31 -12.19
CA ASP A 301 9.20 -4.94 -12.31
C ASP A 301 9.25 -4.49 -13.77
N LEU A 302 8.18 -3.82 -14.18
CA LEU A 302 8.02 -3.27 -15.53
C LEU A 302 9.06 -2.19 -15.88
N TYR A 303 9.82 -1.66 -14.91
CA TYR A 303 10.89 -0.69 -15.17
C TYR A 303 12.08 -1.31 -15.90
N LYS A 304 12.46 -2.56 -15.57
CA LYS A 304 13.67 -3.20 -16.13
C LYS A 304 13.59 -3.40 -17.65
N HIS A 305 12.42 -3.72 -18.16
CA HIS A 305 12.18 -3.95 -19.60
C HIS A 305 12.34 -2.71 -20.49
N LYS A 306 12.50 -1.49 -19.94
CA LYS A 306 12.84 -0.30 -20.75
C LYS A 306 14.34 -0.14 -20.96
N ILE A 307 15.16 -0.49 -19.97
CA ILE A 307 16.62 -0.32 -20.07
C ILE A 307 17.23 -1.38 -20.99
N GLU A 308 16.73 -2.61 -20.93
CA GLU A 308 17.19 -3.69 -21.82
C GLU A 308 16.74 -3.47 -23.26
N ARG A 309 15.48 -3.11 -23.52
CA ARG A 309 15.02 -2.78 -24.89
C ARG A 309 15.78 -1.62 -25.54
N VAL A 310 16.18 -0.61 -24.78
CA VAL A 310 17.00 0.50 -25.31
C VAL A 310 18.43 0.02 -25.59
N LYS A 311 18.98 -0.87 -24.78
CA LYS A 311 20.30 -1.49 -25.05
C LYS A 311 20.25 -2.41 -26.26
N ASP A 312 19.21 -3.21 -26.40
CA ASP A 312 19.03 -4.13 -27.53
C ASP A 312 18.79 -3.35 -28.82
N GLN A 313 17.98 -2.27 -28.79
CA GLN A 313 17.84 -1.37 -29.94
C GLN A 313 19.13 -0.63 -30.26
N ALA A 314 19.89 -0.18 -29.27
CA ALA A 314 21.20 0.44 -29.49
C ALA A 314 22.21 -0.55 -30.09
N LEU A 315 22.25 -1.79 -29.59
CA LEU A 315 23.09 -2.87 -30.12
C LEU A 315 22.71 -3.23 -31.57
N LEU A 316 21.42 -3.30 -31.89
CA LEU A 316 20.94 -3.51 -33.25
C LEU A 316 21.28 -2.32 -34.18
N TRP A 317 21.23 -1.10 -33.67
CA TRP A 317 21.62 0.11 -34.41
C TRP A 317 23.13 0.16 -34.68
N PHE A 318 23.96 -0.22 -33.69
CA PHE A 318 25.41 -0.33 -33.86
C PHE A 318 25.79 -1.47 -34.82
N ALA A 319 25.10 -2.61 -34.77
CA ALA A 319 25.29 -3.71 -35.72
C ALA A 319 24.94 -3.30 -37.16
N SER A 320 23.85 -2.53 -37.34
CA SER A 320 23.46 -1.99 -38.65
C SER A 320 24.44 -0.92 -39.19
N LEU A 321 25.11 -0.16 -38.32
CA LEU A 321 26.13 0.80 -38.72
C LEU A 321 27.46 0.15 -39.10
N SER A 322 27.82 -0.98 -38.48
CA SER A 322 29.00 -1.75 -38.90
C SER A 322 28.81 -2.38 -40.28
N GLU A 323 27.61 -2.83 -40.64
CA GLU A 323 27.31 -3.36 -41.98
C GLU A 323 27.33 -2.28 -43.07
N LEU A 324 27.09 -1.02 -42.74
CA LEU A 324 27.14 0.12 -43.66
C LEU A 324 28.54 0.75 -43.81
N ALA A 325 29.51 0.32 -43.00
CA ALA A 325 30.89 0.82 -43.02
C ALA A 325 31.85 -0.12 -43.75
N ASP A 326 31.38 -1.29 -44.17
CA ASP A 326 32.13 -2.32 -44.91
C ASP A 326 31.80 -2.37 -46.42
N ASP A 327 31.05 -1.38 -46.95
CA ASP A 327 30.77 -1.19 -48.38
C ASP A 327 31.54 -0.01 -49.01
#